data_AF-A0A0F4JKP6-F1
#
_entry.id   AF-A0A0F4JKP6-F1
#
_cell.length_a   1.000
_cell.length_b   1.000
_cell.length_c   1.000
_cell.angle_alpha   90.00
_cell.angle_beta   90.00
_cell.angle_gamma   90.00
#
_symmetry.space_group_name_H-M   'P 1'
#
loop_
_entity.id
_entity.type
_entity.pdbx_description
1 polymer ?
#
loop_
_entity_poly.entity_id
_entity_poly.type
_entity_poly.pdbx_seq_one_letter_code
_entity_poly.pdbx_strand_id
1 'polypeptide(L)'
;GDTCPDNSLITPEGLRLIDFEAACYQSVFLTAAYCRMPFSSCWCVFALPAGMAAEIEQAYREEVVGVYPALAEDEVWQAGMRQATAVWTVDATVRLLPRVMEDGPLHPTRRPAPTRRQVLRHRWETASGLEEYPALAETMRSLLREVAGTWEVAPLPPYPAFANRGR
;
A
#
# COMPACT_ATOMS: atom_id res chain seq x y z
N GLY A 1 -10.10 8.60 -3.56
CA GLY A 1 -9.82 8.32 -4.99
C GLY A 1 -9.14 6.97 -5.15
N ASP A 2 -9.21 6.38 -6.34
CA ASP A 2 -8.64 5.06 -6.63
C ASP A 2 -7.66 5.11 -7.82
N THR A 3 -6.39 5.41 -7.56
CA THR A 3 -5.33 5.51 -8.59
C THR A 3 -4.68 4.16 -8.88
N CYS A 4 -5.49 3.11 -8.96
CA CYS A 4 -5.02 1.77 -9.27
C CYS A 4 -4.71 1.58 -10.75
N PRO A 5 -3.93 0.54 -11.13
CA PRO A 5 -3.45 0.39 -12.50
C PRO A 5 -4.59 0.23 -13.51
N ASP A 6 -5.68 -0.42 -13.11
CA ASP A 6 -6.86 -0.59 -13.95
C ASP A 6 -7.55 0.75 -14.28
N ASN A 7 -7.32 1.80 -13.45
CA ASN A 7 -7.86 3.15 -13.63
C ASN A 7 -6.85 4.11 -14.27
N SER A 8 -5.78 3.57 -14.88
CA SER A 8 -4.70 4.34 -15.49
C SER A 8 -4.47 3.91 -16.93
N LEU A 9 -4.69 4.81 -17.88
CA LEU A 9 -4.39 4.59 -19.30
C LEU A 9 -3.03 5.21 -19.63
N ILE A 10 -2.18 4.45 -20.31
CA ILE A 10 -0.94 4.96 -20.90
C ILE A 10 -1.25 5.33 -22.35
N THR A 11 -1.15 6.62 -22.68
CA THR A 11 -1.29 7.13 -24.05
C THR A 11 0.05 7.66 -24.57
N PRO A 12 0.20 7.92 -25.87
CA PRO A 12 1.40 8.59 -26.41
C PRO A 12 1.70 9.94 -25.75
N GLU A 13 0.68 10.60 -25.20
CA GLU A 13 0.74 11.87 -24.49
C GLU A 13 0.84 11.71 -22.96
N GLY A 14 1.12 10.50 -22.47
CA GLY A 14 1.36 10.19 -21.06
C GLY A 14 0.20 9.49 -20.35
N LEU A 15 0.29 9.45 -19.01
CA LEU A 15 -0.72 8.81 -18.17
C LEU A 15 -2.03 9.61 -18.20
N ARG A 16 -3.17 8.92 -18.27
CA ARG A 16 -4.51 9.47 -18.09
C ARG A 16 -5.25 8.67 -17.02
N LEU A 17 -5.67 9.35 -15.97
CA LEU A 17 -6.55 8.75 -14.97
C LEU A 17 -7.97 8.68 -15.52
N ILE A 18 -8.63 7.56 -15.28
CA ILE A 18 -10.03 7.33 -15.60
C ILE A 18 -10.76 6.89 -14.33
N ASP A 19 -12.07 6.71 -14.43
CA ASP A 19 -12.92 6.18 -13.36
C ASP A 19 -12.88 6.99 -12.05
N PHE A 20 -13.55 8.14 -12.08
CA PHE A 20 -13.59 9.09 -10.97
C PHE A 20 -14.73 8.82 -9.97
N GLU A 21 -15.32 7.63 -9.95
CA GLU A 21 -16.46 7.32 -9.07
C GLU A 21 -16.13 7.46 -7.57
N ALA A 22 -14.87 7.20 -7.20
CA ALA A 22 -14.35 7.37 -5.84
C ALA A 22 -13.55 8.67 -5.65
N ALA A 23 -13.62 9.61 -6.60
CA ALA A 23 -12.94 10.90 -6.50
C ALA A 23 -13.62 11.78 -5.44
N CYS A 24 -12.82 12.30 -4.50
CA CYS A 24 -13.31 13.15 -3.42
C CYS A 24 -12.17 14.04 -2.91
N TYR A 25 -12.52 15.07 -2.15
CA TYR A 25 -11.56 15.79 -1.33
C TYR A 25 -11.12 14.89 -0.17
N GLN A 26 -9.87 14.43 -0.21
CA GLN A 26 -9.28 13.57 0.79
C GLN A 26 -7.90 14.08 1.19
N SER A 27 -7.39 13.59 2.32
CA SER A 27 -5.99 13.84 2.70
C SER A 27 -5.06 13.38 1.59
N VAL A 28 -4.13 14.25 1.19
CA VAL A 28 -3.12 13.94 0.17
C VAL A 28 -2.29 12.72 0.54
N PHE A 29 -2.06 12.50 1.84
CA PHE A 29 -1.30 11.37 2.34
C PHE A 29 -1.94 10.02 2.02
N LEU A 30 -3.27 9.95 1.88
CA LEU A 30 -3.94 8.71 1.48
C LEU A 30 -3.55 8.29 0.06
N THR A 31 -3.39 9.25 -0.85
CA THR A 31 -2.85 8.98 -2.19
C THR A 31 -1.33 8.77 -2.13
N ALA A 32 -0.59 9.62 -1.41
CA ALA A 32 0.87 9.55 -1.30
C ALA A 32 1.36 8.21 -0.73
N ALA A 33 0.61 7.61 0.20
CA ALA A 33 0.92 6.30 0.77
C ALA A 33 1.03 5.18 -0.28
N TYR A 34 0.45 5.35 -1.48
CA TYR A 34 0.61 4.40 -2.58
C TYR A 34 2.06 4.32 -3.06
N CYS A 35 2.91 5.32 -2.76
CA CYS A 35 4.34 5.26 -3.05
C CYS A 35 5.06 4.20 -2.19
N ARG A 36 4.64 4.03 -0.93
CA ARG A 36 5.19 3.02 0.01
C ARG A 36 4.41 1.70 -0.02
N MET A 37 3.10 1.79 -0.25
CA MET A 37 2.15 0.69 -0.20
C MET A 37 1.34 0.67 -1.51
N PRO A 38 1.96 0.28 -2.63
CA PRO A 38 1.36 0.41 -3.95
C PRO A 38 0.00 -0.27 -4.00
N PHE A 39 -0.97 0.49 -4.51
CA PHE A 39 -2.31 0.03 -4.85
C PHE A 39 -3.10 -0.46 -3.62
N SER A 40 -3.09 0.34 -2.55
CA SER A 40 -3.65 -0.05 -1.25
C SER A 40 -5.13 -0.45 -1.26
N SER A 41 -5.91 0.02 -2.26
CA SER A 41 -7.31 -0.33 -2.53
C SER A 41 -7.52 -1.59 -3.39
N CYS A 42 -6.53 -2.04 -4.16
CA CYS A 42 -6.72 -3.00 -5.25
C CYS A 42 -6.07 -4.37 -5.00
N TRP A 43 -6.24 -5.29 -5.95
CA TRP A 43 -5.74 -6.66 -5.92
C TRP A 43 -4.24 -6.78 -6.24
N CYS A 44 -3.66 -5.81 -6.94
CA CYS A 44 -2.30 -5.84 -7.48
C CYS A 44 -1.23 -5.33 -6.51
N VAL A 45 -1.29 -5.76 -5.25
CA VAL A 45 -0.36 -5.31 -4.18
C VAL A 45 0.91 -6.15 -4.22
N PHE A 46 2.07 -5.58 -4.57
CA PHE A 46 3.35 -6.30 -4.57
C PHE A 46 4.45 -5.51 -3.90
N ALA A 47 5.52 -6.19 -3.50
CA ALA A 47 6.69 -5.52 -2.94
C ALA A 47 7.43 -4.73 -4.03
N LEU A 48 7.81 -3.49 -3.70
CA LEU A 48 8.69 -2.69 -4.55
C LEU A 48 10.16 -3.06 -4.29
N PRO A 49 11.05 -2.92 -5.29
CA PRO A 49 12.49 -2.96 -5.07
C PRO A 49 12.94 -1.95 -4.01
N ALA A 50 14.01 -2.28 -3.29
CA ALA A 50 14.62 -1.35 -2.34
C ALA A 50 14.96 -0.01 -3.03
N GLY A 51 14.70 1.11 -2.35
CA GLY A 51 14.93 2.46 -2.87
C GLY A 51 13.80 3.01 -3.75
N MET A 52 13.09 2.16 -4.50
CA MET A 52 12.07 2.62 -5.46
C MET A 52 10.91 3.37 -4.79
N ALA A 53 10.46 2.93 -3.62
CA ALA A 53 9.41 3.63 -2.89
C ALA A 53 9.81 5.06 -2.53
N ALA A 54 11.09 5.28 -2.17
CA ALA A 54 11.61 6.60 -1.82
C ALA A 54 11.72 7.50 -3.07
N GLU A 55 12.12 6.95 -4.22
CA GLU A 55 12.17 7.70 -5.48
C GLU A 55 10.77 8.15 -5.93
N ILE A 56 9.78 7.24 -5.89
CA ILE A 56 8.38 7.56 -6.26
C ILE A 56 7.81 8.60 -5.28
N GLU A 57 8.05 8.41 -3.98
CA GLU A 57 7.56 9.34 -2.95
C GLU A 57 8.16 10.73 -3.12
N GLN A 58 9.46 10.84 -3.41
CA GLN A 58 10.13 12.11 -3.64
C GLN A 58 9.53 12.83 -4.86
N ALA A 59 9.39 12.13 -5.99
CA ALA A 59 8.79 12.71 -7.19
C ALA A 59 7.34 13.16 -6.94
N TYR A 60 6.55 12.36 -6.23
CA TYR A 60 5.18 12.73 -5.87
C TYR A 60 5.15 13.96 -4.94
N ARG A 61 6.04 14.02 -3.94
CA ARG A 61 6.13 15.14 -3.00
C ARG A 61 6.50 16.44 -3.69
N GLU A 62 7.45 16.42 -4.64
CA GLU A 62 7.87 17.60 -5.40
C GLU A 62 6.70 18.26 -6.13
N GLU A 63 5.86 17.46 -6.79
CA GLU A 63 4.65 17.96 -7.47
C GLU A 63 3.64 18.55 -6.50
N VAL A 64 3.39 17.85 -5.38
CA VAL A 64 2.38 18.26 -4.40
C VAL A 64 2.80 19.52 -3.64
N VAL A 65 4.09 19.68 -3.32
CA VAL A 65 4.63 20.86 -2.62
C VAL A 65 4.43 22.14 -3.44
N GLY A 66 4.45 22.05 -4.77
CA GLY A 66 4.12 23.18 -5.65
C GLY A 66 2.71 23.74 -5.43
N VAL A 67 1.78 22.91 -4.95
CA VAL A 67 0.39 23.29 -4.64
C VAL A 67 0.19 23.55 -3.13
N TYR A 68 0.84 22.75 -2.28
CA TYR A 68 0.73 22.82 -0.82
C TYR A 68 2.11 22.97 -0.16
N PRO A 69 2.67 24.18 -0.09
CA PRO A 69 4.05 24.40 0.36
C PRO A 69 4.39 23.88 1.75
N ALA A 70 3.42 23.84 2.67
CA ALA A 70 3.60 23.31 4.02
C ALA A 70 4.02 21.83 4.06
N LEU A 71 3.77 21.08 2.99
CA LEU A 71 4.18 19.68 2.87
C LEU A 71 5.67 19.50 2.55
N ALA A 72 6.40 20.60 2.32
CA ALA A 72 7.85 20.61 2.20
C ALA A 72 8.56 20.34 3.53
N GLU A 73 7.86 20.52 4.66
CA GLU A 73 8.41 20.20 5.99
C GLU A 73 8.42 18.69 6.21
N ASP A 74 9.59 18.13 6.50
CA ASP A 74 9.78 16.69 6.66
C ASP A 74 8.97 16.10 7.80
N GLU A 75 8.85 16.82 8.92
CA GLU A 75 8.06 16.37 10.07
C GLU A 75 6.58 16.20 9.70
N VAL A 76 6.02 17.17 8.97
CA VAL A 76 4.63 17.14 8.47
C VAL A 76 4.46 15.98 7.49
N TRP A 77 5.37 15.85 6.52
CA TRP A 77 5.29 14.81 5.52
C TRP A 77 5.36 13.41 6.13
N GLN A 78 6.36 13.17 6.98
CA GLN A 78 6.57 11.87 7.59
C GLN A 78 5.44 11.51 8.56
N ALA A 79 4.90 12.47 9.32
CA ALA A 79 3.71 12.23 10.15
C ALA A 79 2.50 11.82 9.32
N GLY A 80 2.22 12.54 8.23
CA GLY A 80 1.10 12.22 7.34
C GLY A 80 1.24 10.87 6.64
N MET A 81 2.44 10.54 6.15
CA MET A 81 2.71 9.23 5.53
C MET A 81 2.47 8.07 6.51
N ARG A 82 2.91 8.21 7.77
CA ARG A 82 2.70 7.17 8.80
C ARG A 82 1.22 7.03 9.19
N GLN A 83 0.49 8.14 9.31
CA GLN A 83 -0.97 8.12 9.49
C GLN A 83 -1.68 7.40 8.34
N ALA A 84 -1.32 7.69 7.09
CA ALA A 84 -1.92 7.05 5.93
C ALA A 84 -1.57 5.55 5.84
N THR A 85 -0.34 5.16 6.17
CA THR A 85 0.05 3.74 6.30
C THR A 85 -0.79 3.02 7.35
N ALA A 86 -1.04 3.65 8.50
CA ALA A 86 -1.94 3.11 9.53
C ALA A 86 -3.37 2.92 9.00
N VAL A 87 -3.95 3.96 8.37
CA VAL A 87 -5.31 3.92 7.80
C VAL A 87 -5.45 2.80 6.76
N TRP A 88 -4.53 2.71 5.80
CA TRP A 88 -4.57 1.66 4.77
C TRP A 88 -4.33 0.25 5.30
N THR A 89 -3.61 0.13 6.42
CA THR A 89 -3.45 -1.16 7.10
C THR A 89 -4.74 -1.58 7.79
N VAL A 90 -5.41 -0.66 8.50
CA VAL A 90 -6.70 -0.93 9.14
C VAL A 90 -7.76 -1.27 8.09
N ASP A 91 -7.85 -0.49 6.99
CA ASP A 91 -8.77 -0.76 5.88
C ASP A 91 -8.62 -2.18 5.34
N ALA A 92 -7.40 -2.58 4.95
CA ALA A 92 -7.17 -3.92 4.43
C ALA A 92 -7.43 -5.00 5.48
N THR A 93 -7.11 -4.74 6.75
CA THR A 93 -7.41 -5.67 7.84
C THR A 93 -8.91 -5.95 7.90
N VAL A 94 -9.73 -4.90 7.95
CA VAL A 94 -11.20 -5.04 8.01
C VAL A 94 -11.75 -5.75 6.78
N ARG A 95 -11.25 -5.44 5.57
CA ARG A 95 -11.77 -6.03 4.32
C ARG A 95 -11.34 -7.47 4.08
N LEU A 96 -10.12 -7.84 4.49
CA LEU A 96 -9.51 -9.11 4.13
C LEU A 96 -9.58 -10.14 5.26
N LEU A 97 -9.46 -9.72 6.53
CA LEU A 97 -9.41 -10.63 7.68
C LEU A 97 -10.60 -11.61 7.74
N PRO A 98 -11.86 -11.23 7.45
CA PRO A 98 -12.98 -12.17 7.47
C PRO A 98 -12.87 -13.32 6.46
N ARG A 99 -11.96 -13.21 5.48
CA ARG A 99 -11.81 -14.14 4.35
C ARG A 99 -10.49 -14.93 4.39
N VAL A 100 -9.83 -14.99 5.56
CA VAL A 100 -8.51 -15.66 5.68
C VAL A 100 -8.60 -17.12 6.12
N MET A 101 -9.79 -17.63 6.49
CA MET A 101 -9.95 -19.04 6.87
C MET A 101 -9.53 -19.97 5.72
N GLU A 102 -9.98 -19.65 4.52
CA GLU A 102 -9.50 -20.21 3.26
C GLU A 102 -8.70 -19.14 2.54
N ASP A 103 -7.37 -19.27 2.55
CA ASP A 103 -6.53 -18.31 1.82
C ASP A 103 -6.68 -18.48 0.31
N GLY A 104 -6.43 -17.39 -0.40
CA GLY A 104 -6.48 -17.39 -1.86
C GLY A 104 -6.06 -16.06 -2.45
N PRO A 105 -5.95 -15.98 -3.79
CA PRO A 105 -5.52 -14.77 -4.49
C PRO A 105 -6.51 -13.62 -4.28
N LEU A 106 -6.00 -12.39 -4.25
CA LEU A 106 -6.82 -11.17 -4.13
C LEU A 106 -7.74 -10.94 -5.33
N HIS A 107 -7.46 -11.57 -6.47
CA HIS A 107 -8.32 -11.53 -7.65
C HIS A 107 -8.69 -12.95 -8.10
N PRO A 108 -9.96 -13.23 -8.46
CA PRO A 108 -10.40 -14.57 -8.87
C PRO A 108 -9.61 -15.10 -10.08
N THR A 109 -9.49 -14.29 -11.15
CA THR A 109 -8.93 -14.72 -12.44
C THR A 109 -7.58 -14.08 -12.84
N ARG A 110 -7.32 -12.80 -12.53
CA ARG A 110 -6.07 -12.10 -12.86
C ARG A 110 -4.86 -12.74 -12.18
N ARG A 111 -3.75 -12.86 -12.92
CA ARG A 111 -2.48 -13.40 -12.43
C ARG A 111 -1.30 -12.58 -12.99
N PRO A 112 -0.18 -12.49 -12.24
CA PRO A 112 -0.02 -12.94 -10.85
C PRO A 112 -0.87 -12.10 -9.89
N ALA A 113 -1.28 -12.68 -8.76
CA ALA A 113 -2.00 -11.99 -7.70
C ALA A 113 -1.58 -12.60 -6.35
N PRO A 114 -1.11 -11.79 -5.38
CA PRO A 114 -0.78 -12.29 -4.05
C PRO A 114 -2.03 -12.73 -3.30
N THR A 115 -1.84 -13.52 -2.25
CA THR A 115 -2.93 -13.99 -1.42
C THR A 115 -3.33 -12.98 -0.34
N ARG A 116 -4.52 -13.17 0.24
CA ARG A 116 -5.04 -12.35 1.34
C ARG A 116 -4.09 -12.40 2.54
N ARG A 117 -3.63 -13.60 2.91
CA ARG A 117 -2.69 -13.78 4.03
C ARG A 117 -1.33 -13.14 3.75
N GLN A 118 -0.81 -13.22 2.52
CA GLN A 118 0.44 -12.54 2.15
C GLN A 118 0.35 -11.01 2.33
N VAL A 119 -0.73 -10.41 1.84
CA VAL A 119 -0.92 -8.95 1.96
C VAL A 119 -1.15 -8.53 3.40
N LEU A 120 -1.97 -9.26 4.16
CA LEU A 120 -2.20 -8.96 5.58
C LEU A 120 -0.93 -9.06 6.40
N ARG A 121 -0.18 -10.17 6.25
CA ARG A 121 1.09 -10.34 6.96
C ARG A 121 2.05 -9.18 6.68
N HIS A 122 2.24 -8.83 5.41
CA HIS A 122 3.12 -7.73 5.02
C HIS A 122 2.69 -6.37 5.61
N ARG A 123 1.38 -6.05 5.56
CA ARG A 123 0.87 -4.78 6.11
C ARG A 123 0.97 -4.74 7.64
N TRP A 124 0.67 -5.84 8.33
CA TRP A 124 0.81 -5.93 9.77
C TRP A 124 2.26 -5.83 10.22
N GLU A 125 3.21 -6.47 9.51
CA GLU A 125 4.64 -6.33 9.78
C GLU A 125 5.08 -4.86 9.65
N THR A 126 4.67 -4.19 8.58
CA THR A 126 4.98 -2.76 8.37
C THR A 126 4.38 -1.88 9.47
N ALA A 127 3.09 -2.05 9.78
CA ALA A 127 2.40 -1.24 10.77
C ALA A 127 2.81 -1.57 12.22
N SER A 128 3.37 -2.75 12.48
CA SER A 128 3.92 -3.10 13.79
C SER A 128 5.15 -2.27 14.18
N GLY A 129 5.82 -1.65 13.19
CA GLY A 129 6.94 -0.74 13.39
C GLY A 129 6.55 0.73 13.58
N LEU A 130 5.25 1.07 13.57
CA LEU A 130 4.77 2.43 13.83
C LEU A 130 4.69 2.71 15.34
N GLU A 131 5.85 2.84 15.98
CA GLU A 131 5.99 2.96 17.43
C GLU A 131 5.30 4.18 18.03
N GLU A 132 5.07 5.23 17.23
CA GLU A 132 4.31 6.42 17.64
C GLU A 132 2.81 6.14 17.82
N TYR A 133 2.31 5.01 17.31
CA TYR A 133 0.94 4.53 17.49
C TYR A 133 0.95 3.23 18.30
N PRO A 134 1.27 3.26 19.61
CA PRO A 134 1.56 2.06 20.39
C PRO A 134 0.39 1.06 20.43
N ALA A 135 -0.86 1.55 20.47
CA ALA A 135 -2.04 0.69 20.44
C ALA A 135 -2.21 -0.02 19.08
N LEU A 136 -1.95 0.69 17.97
CA LEU A 136 -1.99 0.11 16.63
C LEU A 136 -0.87 -0.94 16.49
N ALA A 137 0.37 -0.55 16.81
CA ALA A 137 1.53 -1.42 16.72
C ALA A 137 1.33 -2.72 17.53
N GLU A 138 0.84 -2.62 18.77
CA GLU A 138 0.57 -3.82 19.58
C GLU A 138 -0.57 -4.67 19.03
N THR A 139 -1.61 -4.04 18.46
CA THR A 139 -2.68 -4.77 17.78
C THR A 139 -2.13 -5.55 16.59
N MET A 140 -1.26 -4.94 15.76
CA MET A 140 -0.65 -5.62 14.62
C MET A 140 0.28 -6.76 15.07
N ARG A 141 1.09 -6.54 16.12
CA ARG A 141 1.90 -7.61 16.72
C ARG A 141 1.06 -8.76 17.24
N SER A 142 -0.07 -8.49 17.86
CA SER A 142 -1.00 -9.51 18.33
C SER A 142 -1.64 -10.27 17.18
N LEU A 143 -2.08 -9.59 16.11
CA LEU A 143 -2.59 -10.25 14.90
C LEU A 143 -1.51 -11.13 14.24
N LEU A 144 -0.26 -10.66 14.20
CA LEU A 144 0.85 -11.46 13.68
C LEU A 144 1.11 -12.73 14.49
N ARG A 145 1.08 -12.63 15.83
CA ARG A 145 1.29 -13.78 16.72
C ARG A 145 0.11 -14.75 16.72
N GLU A 146 -1.08 -14.25 16.98
CA GLU A 146 -2.26 -15.07 17.28
C GLU A 146 -3.00 -15.53 16.01
N VAL A 147 -2.99 -14.71 14.95
CA VAL A 147 -3.72 -15.00 13.71
C VAL A 147 -2.78 -15.51 12.63
N ALA A 148 -1.69 -14.79 12.34
CA ALA A 148 -0.75 -15.17 11.28
C ALA A 148 0.35 -16.15 11.71
N GLY A 149 0.45 -16.46 13.02
CA GLY A 149 1.51 -17.32 13.55
C GLY A 149 1.53 -18.72 12.96
N THR A 150 0.38 -19.21 12.50
CA THR A 150 0.21 -20.53 11.88
C THR A 150 0.11 -20.48 10.35
N TRP A 151 0.22 -19.30 9.74
CA TRP A 151 0.12 -19.16 8.29
C TRP A 151 1.43 -19.56 7.61
N GLU A 152 1.40 -20.67 6.87
CA GLU A 152 2.44 -21.08 5.94
C GLU A 152 2.33 -20.30 4.62
N VAL A 153 2.77 -19.04 4.63
CA VAL A 153 2.72 -18.15 3.46
C VAL A 153 4.07 -17.49 3.22
N ALA A 154 4.51 -17.49 1.96
CA ALA A 154 5.73 -16.80 1.55
C ALA A 154 5.57 -15.27 1.69
N PRO A 155 6.68 -14.50 1.83
CA PRO A 155 6.64 -13.05 1.80
C PRO A 155 5.93 -12.50 0.56
N LEU A 156 5.49 -11.25 0.63
CA LEU A 156 4.85 -10.58 -0.51
C LEU A 156 5.82 -10.59 -1.71
N PRO A 157 5.42 -11.12 -2.87
CA PRO A 157 6.31 -11.23 -4.02
C PRO A 157 6.67 -9.85 -4.59
N PRO A 158 7.82 -9.72 -5.27
CA PRO A 158 8.18 -8.48 -5.95
C PRO A 158 7.20 -8.16 -7.08
N TYR A 159 7.06 -6.88 -7.40
CA TYR A 159 6.21 -6.46 -8.50
C TYR A 159 6.64 -7.15 -9.82
N PRO A 160 5.71 -7.69 -10.62
CA PRO A 160 6.08 -8.53 -11.78
C PRO A 160 7.01 -7.86 -12.80
N ALA A 161 6.85 -6.55 -12.99
CA ALA A 161 7.72 -5.75 -13.86
C ALA A 161 9.19 -5.73 -13.41
N PHE A 162 9.47 -6.04 -12.14
CA PHE A 162 10.81 -6.08 -11.56
C PHE A 162 11.29 -7.50 -11.23
N ALA A 163 10.47 -8.53 -11.42
CA ALA A 163 10.81 -9.92 -11.08
C ALA A 163 12.05 -10.47 -11.81
N ASN A 164 12.45 -9.85 -12.94
CA ASN A 164 13.61 -10.23 -13.73
C ASN A 164 14.84 -9.31 -13.55
N ARG A 165 14.78 -8.26 -12.72
CA ARG A 165 15.91 -7.33 -12.54
C ARG A 165 16.99 -7.82 -11.54
N GLY A 166 16.81 -9.02 -10.98
CA GLY A 166 17.76 -9.67 -10.08
C GLY A 166 18.57 -10.82 -10.71
N ARG A 167 18.67 -10.87 -12.05
CA ARG A 167 19.60 -11.77 -12.76
C ARG A 167 20.65 -10.96 -13.50
#